data_AF-A0A7C1D9K1-F1
#
_entry.id   AF-A0A7C1D9K1-F1
#
_cell.length_a   1.000
_cell.length_b   1.000
_cell.length_c   1.000
_cell.angle_alpha   90.00
_cell.angle_beta   90.00
_cell.angle_gamma   90.00
#
_symmetry.space_group_name_H-M   'P 1'
#
loop_
_entity.id
_entity.type
_entity.pdbx_description
1 polymer ?
#
loop_
_entity_poly.entity_id
_entity_poly.type
_entity_poly.pdbx_seq_one_letter_code
_entity_poly.pdbx_strand_id
1 'polypeptide(L)'
;MAHTEDRNSYYLRVNEPLKFAAQLEAAAEQASRKGFEGRFDFGGPEQFPTHSFTFAEIKAKRTLIMTDSVAYWTKIGIDVRGRSAEENEKSAEEIASLIAESIEIHRQ
;
A
#
# COMPACT_ATOMS: atom_id res chain seq x y z
N MET A 1 -18.11 5.69 -14.58
CA MET A 1 -16.77 5.61 -13.98
C MET A 1 -16.94 5.15 -12.54
N ALA A 2 -16.98 3.84 -12.30
CA ALA A 2 -17.04 3.26 -10.96
C ALA A 2 -16.44 1.86 -11.04
N HIS A 3 -15.17 1.74 -10.64
CA HIS A 3 -14.56 0.47 -10.28
C HIS A 3 -13.77 0.75 -9.00
N THR A 4 -14.52 0.80 -7.91
CA THR A 4 -14.07 1.02 -6.52
C THR A 4 -14.63 -0.07 -5.63
N GLU A 5 -14.80 -1.30 -6.14
CA GLU A 5 -15.40 -2.40 -5.37
C GLU A 5 -14.40 -3.45 -4.86
N ASP A 6 -13.16 -3.51 -5.34
CA ASP A 6 -12.14 -4.45 -4.82
C ASP A 6 -10.82 -3.74 -4.46
N ARG A 7 -10.84 -2.81 -3.51
CA ARG A 7 -9.58 -2.28 -2.93
C ARG A 7 -9.53 -2.62 -1.45
N ASN A 8 -8.60 -3.50 -1.09
CA ASN A 8 -8.19 -3.70 0.30
C ASN A 8 -7.63 -2.39 0.84
N SER A 9 -8.52 -1.65 1.51
CA SER A 9 -8.27 -0.30 2.00
C SER A 9 -8.09 -0.35 3.50
N TYR A 10 -6.97 0.16 4.00
CA TYR A 10 -6.63 0.14 5.42
C TYR A 10 -6.43 1.59 5.89
N TYR A 11 -7.01 1.96 7.03
CA TYR A 11 -6.68 3.22 7.70
C TYR A 11 -5.45 2.99 8.58
N LEU A 12 -4.39 3.75 8.30
CA LEU A 12 -3.10 3.61 8.96
C LEU A 12 -2.77 4.88 9.74
N ARG A 13 -2.30 4.71 10.98
CA ARG A 13 -1.41 5.69 11.58
C ARG A 13 0.02 5.17 11.46
N VAL A 14 0.86 5.88 10.72
CA VAL A 14 2.26 5.49 10.50
C VAL A 14 3.11 6.08 11.62
N ASN A 15 3.42 5.26 12.63
CA ASN A 15 4.23 5.67 13.78
C ASN A 15 5.74 5.46 13.54
N GLU A 16 6.11 4.60 12.57
CA GLU A 16 7.49 4.32 12.17
C GLU A 16 7.70 4.47 10.64
N PRO A 17 7.76 5.70 10.10
CA PRO A 17 7.76 5.96 8.65
C PRO A 17 8.92 5.30 7.88
N LEU A 18 10.10 5.25 8.50
CA LEU A 18 11.28 4.60 7.93
C LEU A 18 11.08 3.09 7.75
N LYS A 19 10.49 2.44 8.77
CA LYS A 19 10.20 1.01 8.77
C LYS A 19 9.07 0.70 7.80
N PHE A 20 8.03 1.52 7.80
CA PHE A 20 6.90 1.42 6.87
C PHE A 20 7.34 1.50 5.40
N ALA A 21 8.14 2.51 5.03
CA ALA A 21 8.62 2.64 3.66
C ALA A 21 9.54 1.48 3.24
N ALA A 22 10.37 0.96 4.15
CA ALA A 22 11.20 -0.21 3.89
C ALA A 22 10.37 -1.49 3.69
N GLN A 23 9.31 -1.68 4.49
CA GLN A 23 8.40 -2.82 4.35
C GLN A 23 7.59 -2.75 3.05
N LEU A 24 7.13 -1.57 2.65
CA LEU A 24 6.47 -1.38 1.36
C LEU A 24 7.39 -1.72 0.17
N GLU A 25 8.64 -1.27 0.20
CA GLU A 25 9.64 -1.62 -0.82
C GLU A 25 9.84 -3.14 -0.87
N ALA A 26 10.05 -3.79 0.28
CA ALA A 26 10.23 -5.23 0.35
C ALA A 26 9.01 -6.01 -0.18
N ALA A 27 7.80 -5.57 0.19
CA ALA A 27 6.56 -6.20 -0.24
C ALA A 27 6.32 -6.04 -1.75
N ALA A 28 6.58 -4.84 -2.30
CA ALA A 28 6.53 -4.58 -3.73
C ALA A 28 7.53 -5.44 -4.51
N GLU A 29 8.78 -5.54 -4.04
CA GLU A 29 9.79 -6.39 -4.67
C GLU A 29 9.41 -7.87 -4.62
N GLN A 30 8.88 -8.35 -3.49
CA GLN A 30 8.46 -9.74 -3.34
C GLN A 30 7.30 -10.09 -4.29
N ALA A 31 6.29 -9.24 -4.37
CA ALA A 31 5.16 -9.43 -5.28
C ALA A 31 5.62 -9.37 -6.76
N SER A 32 6.48 -8.41 -7.11
CA SER A 32 7.04 -8.28 -8.47
C SER A 32 7.83 -9.52 -8.88
N ARG A 33 8.62 -10.11 -7.98
CA ARG A 33 9.37 -11.36 -8.24
C ARG A 33 8.46 -12.56 -8.49
N LYS A 34 7.25 -12.56 -7.92
CA LYS A 34 6.22 -13.58 -8.18
C LYS A 34 5.45 -13.32 -9.49
N GLY A 35 5.73 -12.21 -10.18
CA GLY A 35 5.10 -11.83 -11.44
C GLY A 35 3.83 -11.00 -11.27
N PHE A 36 3.62 -10.40 -10.09
CA PHE A 36 2.52 -9.46 -9.87
C PHE A 36 2.95 -8.03 -10.17
N GLU A 37 2.04 -7.27 -10.74
CA GLU A 37 2.10 -5.82 -10.79
C GLU A 37 1.18 -5.25 -9.72
N GLY A 38 1.42 -4.02 -9.29
CA GLY A 38 0.54 -3.42 -8.31
C GLY A 38 0.83 -1.96 -8.04
N ARG A 39 -0.05 -1.37 -7.23
CA ARG A 39 -0.03 0.04 -6.88
C ARG A 39 -0.45 0.23 -5.43
N PHE A 40 0.26 1.14 -4.77
CA PHE A 40 -0.12 1.68 -3.47
C PHE A 40 -0.72 3.06 -3.66
N ASP A 41 -1.92 3.22 -3.11
CA ASP A 41 -2.66 4.48 -3.08
C ASP A 41 -2.61 5.03 -1.65
N PHE A 42 -2.24 6.30 -1.47
CA PHE A 42 -2.14 6.98 -0.18
C PHE A 42 -3.02 8.22 -0.16
N GLY A 43 -3.60 8.56 0.98
CA GLY A 43 -4.35 9.80 1.16
C GLY A 43 -4.94 9.93 2.56
N GLY A 44 -5.56 11.07 2.85
CA GLY A 44 -6.27 11.29 4.11
C GLY A 44 -7.70 10.72 4.09
N PRO A 45 -8.39 10.69 5.24
CA PRO A 45 -9.79 10.24 5.32
C PRO A 45 -10.76 11.10 4.49
N GLU A 46 -10.46 12.40 4.34
CA GLU A 46 -11.30 13.33 3.57
C GLU A 46 -11.02 13.33 2.06
N GLN A 47 -9.82 12.88 1.66
CA GLN A 47 -9.41 12.88 0.25
C GLN A 47 -8.49 11.67 -0.04
N PHE A 48 -9.06 10.66 -0.68
CA PHE A 48 -8.37 9.42 -1.04
C PHE A 48 -8.77 8.92 -2.44
N PRO A 49 -7.81 8.54 -3.31
CA PRO A 49 -6.36 8.67 -3.15
C PRO A 49 -5.86 10.09 -3.44
N THR A 50 -4.79 10.50 -2.75
CA THR A 50 -4.05 11.75 -3.02
C THR A 50 -2.75 11.46 -3.77
N HIS A 51 -2.07 10.35 -3.45
CA HIS A 51 -0.84 9.90 -4.10
C HIS A 51 -0.96 8.44 -4.51
N SER A 52 -0.34 8.08 -5.64
CA SER A 52 -0.35 6.72 -6.16
C SER A 52 1.04 6.34 -6.64
N PHE A 53 1.50 5.15 -6.26
CA PHE A 53 2.83 4.65 -6.58
C PHE A 53 2.75 3.20 -7.05
N THR A 54 3.22 2.92 -8.25
CA THR A 54 3.33 1.53 -8.74
C THR A 54 4.48 0.81 -8.02
N PHE A 55 4.47 -0.53 -7.99
CA PHE A 55 5.54 -1.33 -7.38
C PHE A 55 6.92 -0.98 -7.94
N ALA A 56 7.02 -0.72 -9.24
CA ALA A 56 8.25 -0.32 -9.90
C ALA A 56 8.79 1.05 -9.42
N GLU A 57 7.92 1.93 -8.93
CA GLU A 57 8.28 3.28 -8.48
C GLU A 57 8.67 3.34 -7.00
N ILE A 58 8.29 2.36 -6.18
CA ILE A 58 8.42 2.42 -4.71
C ILE A 58 9.86 2.68 -4.29
N LYS A 59 10.81 1.99 -4.89
CA LYS A 59 12.23 2.16 -4.60
C LYS A 59 12.73 3.57 -4.93
N ALA A 60 12.38 4.08 -6.10
CA ALA A 60 12.81 5.40 -6.56
C ALA A 60 12.13 6.54 -5.79
N LYS A 61 10.89 6.32 -5.32
CA LYS A 61 10.07 7.31 -4.62
C LYS A 61 9.99 7.08 -3.10
N ARG A 62 10.91 6.27 -2.54
CA ARG A 62 10.91 5.90 -1.12
C ARG A 62 10.90 7.12 -0.19
N THR A 63 11.70 8.14 -0.48
CA THR A 63 11.74 9.38 0.31
C THR A 63 10.40 10.11 0.29
N LEU A 64 9.71 10.14 -0.85
CA LEU A 64 8.39 10.77 -0.97
C LEU A 64 7.34 9.99 -0.18
N ILE A 65 7.36 8.65 -0.26
CA ILE A 65 6.49 7.79 0.54
C ILE A 65 6.71 8.03 2.03
N MET A 66 7.96 8.19 2.48
CA MET A 66 8.26 8.53 3.87
C MET A 66 7.69 9.89 4.28
N THR A 67 7.86 10.94 3.46
CA THR A 67 7.36 12.27 3.81
C THR A 67 5.83 12.32 3.81
N ASP A 68 5.20 11.68 2.83
CA ASP A 68 3.75 11.67 2.68
C ASP A 68 3.11 10.81 3.78
N SER A 69 3.65 9.64 4.08
CA SER A 69 3.13 8.78 5.16
C SER A 69 3.20 9.40 6.57
N VAL A 70 4.13 10.34 6.80
CA VAL A 70 4.18 11.16 8.03
C VAL A 70 3.14 12.29 7.98
N ALA A 71 3.02 12.93 6.82
CA ALA A 71 2.18 14.11 6.64
C ALA A 71 0.68 13.77 6.67
N TYR A 72 0.32 12.58 6.19
CA TYR A 72 -1.05 12.11 6.15
C TYR A 72 -1.33 11.15 7.30
N TRP A 73 -2.49 11.30 7.96
CA TRP A 73 -3.10 10.21 8.72
C TRP A 73 -3.61 9.20 7.67
N THR A 74 -2.69 8.37 7.17
CA THR A 74 -2.79 7.82 5.83
C THR A 74 -3.75 6.62 5.76
N LYS A 75 -4.83 6.75 5.00
CA LYS A 75 -5.47 5.59 4.38
C LYS A 75 -4.55 5.06 3.28
N ILE A 76 -4.32 3.74 3.24
CA ILE A 76 -3.66 3.04 2.15
C ILE A 76 -4.67 2.20 1.38
N GLY A 77 -4.53 2.12 0.07
CA GLY A 77 -5.17 1.11 -0.77
C GLY A 77 -4.11 0.31 -1.50
N ILE A 78 -4.31 -1.01 -1.56
CA ILE A 78 -3.41 -1.94 -2.26
C ILE A 78 -4.18 -2.50 -3.45
N ASP A 79 -3.73 -2.20 -4.66
CA ASP A 79 -4.22 -2.81 -5.92
C ASP A 79 -3.13 -3.75 -6.43
N VAL A 80 -3.44 -5.05 -6.53
CA VAL A 80 -2.53 -6.06 -7.06
C VAL A 80 -3.16 -6.70 -8.28
N ARG A 81 -2.38 -6.85 -9.34
CA ARG A 81 -2.80 -7.46 -10.61
C ARG A 81 -1.80 -8.52 -11.04
N GLY A 82 -2.30 -9.71 -11.27
CA GLY A 82 -1.53 -10.86 -11.69
C GLY A 82 -2.43 -11.85 -12.44
N ARG A 83 -2.27 -13.14 -12.14
CA ARG A 83 -2.80 -14.25 -12.95
C ARG A 83 -4.28 -14.52 -12.73
N SER A 84 -4.78 -14.34 -11.51
CA SER A 84 -6.18 -14.60 -11.14
C SER A 84 -6.64 -13.67 -10.01
N ALA A 85 -7.96 -13.46 -9.88
CA ALA A 85 -8.51 -12.61 -8.82
C ALA A 85 -8.17 -13.12 -7.41
N GLU A 86 -8.25 -14.43 -7.19
CA GLU A 86 -7.93 -15.07 -5.91
C GLU A 86 -6.44 -14.90 -5.53
N GLU A 87 -5.52 -15.05 -6.50
CA GLU A 87 -4.10 -14.83 -6.23
C GLU A 87 -3.77 -13.34 -5.98
N ASN A 88 -4.50 -12.43 -6.63
CA ASN A 88 -4.35 -10.99 -6.40
C ASN A 88 -4.78 -10.61 -4.98
N GLU A 89 -5.93 -11.13 -4.53
CA GLU A 89 -6.44 -10.90 -3.17
C GLU A 89 -5.47 -11.42 -2.13
N LYS A 90 -5.01 -12.67 -2.28
CA LYS A 90 -4.02 -13.27 -1.37
C LYS A 90 -2.72 -12.46 -1.34
N SER A 91 -2.24 -11.99 -2.50
CA SER A 91 -1.04 -11.15 -2.53
C SER A 91 -1.26 -9.81 -1.84
N ALA A 92 -2.45 -9.20 -1.97
CA ALA A 92 -2.78 -7.96 -1.28
C ALA A 92 -2.81 -8.16 0.24
N GLU A 93 -3.35 -9.28 0.73
CA GLU A 93 -3.37 -9.65 2.15
C GLU A 93 -1.97 -9.92 2.71
N GLU A 94 -1.10 -10.61 1.95
CA GLU A 94 0.30 -10.83 2.32
C GLU A 94 1.03 -9.49 2.49
N ILE A 95 0.85 -8.56 1.55
CA ILE A 95 1.43 -7.22 1.62
C ILE A 95 0.89 -6.47 2.85
N ALA A 96 -0.42 -6.49 3.08
CA ALA A 96 -1.04 -5.85 4.22
C ALA A 96 -0.51 -6.39 5.56
N SER A 97 -0.30 -7.71 5.64
CA SER A 97 0.27 -8.36 6.83
C SER A 97 1.72 -7.95 7.08
N LEU A 98 2.52 -7.79 6.04
CA LEU A 98 3.92 -7.35 6.16
C LEU A 98 4.06 -5.93 6.69
N ILE A 99 3.12 -5.04 6.33
CA ILE A 99 3.10 -3.65 6.80
C ILE A 99 2.33 -3.48 8.12
N ALA A 100 1.61 -4.51 8.57
CA ALA A 100 0.72 -4.48 9.74
C ALA A 100 1.42 -4.03 11.04
N GLU A 101 2.68 -4.43 11.23
CA GLU A 101 3.45 -4.07 12.43
C GLU A 101 3.93 -2.61 12.45
N SER A 102 3.79 -1.88 11.35
CA SER A 102 4.18 -0.46 11.23
C SER A 102 2.98 0.47 11.17
N ILE A 103 1.77 -0.07 11.35
CA ILE A 103 0.49 0.64 11.25
C ILE A 103 -0.37 0.37 12.49
N GLU A 104 -1.02 1.39 13.02
CA GLU A 104 -2.17 1.18 13.92
C GLU A 104 -3.44 1.08 13.07
N ILE A 105 -4.11 -0.07 13.13
CA ILE A 105 -5.40 -0.29 12.46
C ILE A 105 -6.51 0.22 13.37
N HIS A 106 -7.10 1.36 13.03
CA HIS A 106 -8.37 1.78 13.62
C HIS A 106 -9.51 1.14 12.80
N ARG A 107 -10.12 0.07 13.35
CA ARG A 107 -11.42 -0.41 12.87
C ARG A 107 -12.49 0.62 13.26
N GLN A 108 -13.26 1.11 12.30
CA GLN A 108 -14.59 1.65 12.55
C GLN A 108 -15.61 0.55 12.30
#